data_AF-A0A378I888-F1
#
_entry.id   AF-A0A378I888-F1
#
_cell.length_a   1.000
_cell.length_b   1.000
_cell.length_c   1.000
_cell.angle_alpha   90.00
_cell.angle_beta   90.00
_cell.angle_gamma   90.00
#
_symmetry.space_group_name_H-M   'P 1'
#
loop_
_entity.id
_entity.type
_entity.pdbx_description
1 polymer ?
#
loop_
_entity_poly.entity_id
_entity_poly.type
_entity_poly.pdbx_seq_one_letter_code
_entity_poly.pdbx_strand_id
1 'polypeptide(L)'
;MDITIFLAKVIGWYLVITSLYVFFRRKTLVPLINTMVADSPLMMFMAVLTLILGLLLVISHNVWVLAWPVVITVVGWLVLLSALLRLFFPEQAVRMAHWWSAHANGMLVMALVYLLIGLFLLYKGYYYLFII
;
A
#
# COMPACT_ATOMS: atom_id res chain seq x y z
N MET A 1 -7.27 18.20 10.21
CA MET A 1 -8.14 17.85 9.07
C MET A 1 -7.36 17.92 7.76
N ASP A 2 -6.49 18.92 7.58
CA ASP A 2 -5.70 19.11 6.36
C ASP A 2 -4.78 17.92 6.04
N ILE A 3 -4.07 17.37 7.03
CA ILE A 3 -3.20 16.20 6.82
C ILE A 3 -4.00 14.94 6.42
N THR A 4 -5.18 14.74 7.01
CA THR A 4 -6.07 13.62 6.67
C THR A 4 -6.53 13.70 5.22
N ILE A 5 -6.94 14.89 4.76
CA ILE A 5 -7.36 15.11 3.37
C ILE A 5 -6.18 14.98 2.41
N PHE A 6 -5.01 15.52 2.78
CA PHE A 6 -3.79 15.38 2.01
C PHE A 6 -3.41 13.91 1.83
N LEU A 7 -3.34 13.13 2.93
CA LEU A 7 -3.02 11.72 2.89
C LEU A 7 -4.07 10.90 2.14
N ALA A 8 -5.36 11.25 2.24
CA ALA A 8 -6.42 10.62 1.44
C ALA A 8 -6.15 10.75 -0.06
N LYS A 9 -5.71 11.93 -0.51
CA LYS A 9 -5.36 12.18 -1.92
C LYS A 9 -4.12 11.39 -2.34
N VAL A 10 -3.05 11.44 -1.52
CA VAL A 10 -1.79 10.75 -1.82
C VAL A 10 -1.99 9.23 -1.88
N ILE A 11 -2.59 8.65 -0.83
CA ILE A 11 -2.85 7.20 -0.75
C ILE A 11 -3.87 6.79 -1.82
N GLY A 12 -4.93 7.59 -2.00
CA GLY A 12 -5.95 7.32 -3.01
C GLY A 12 -5.36 7.21 -4.41
N TRP A 13 -4.56 8.19 -4.83
CA TRP A 13 -3.89 8.16 -6.13
C TRP A 13 -2.87 7.04 -6.24
N TYR A 14 -2.08 6.80 -5.20
CA TYR A 14 -1.15 5.67 -5.15
C TYR A 14 -1.86 4.33 -5.41
N LEU A 15 -2.97 4.08 -4.71
CA LEU A 15 -3.75 2.83 -4.86
C LEU A 15 -4.39 2.73 -6.25
N VAL A 16 -4.97 3.80 -6.79
CA VAL A 16 -5.56 3.79 -8.14
C VAL A 16 -4.49 3.49 -9.19
N ILE A 17 -3.38 4.23 -9.19
CA ILE A 17 -2.32 4.10 -10.20
C ILE A 17 -1.70 2.69 -10.15
N THR A 18 -1.35 2.21 -8.96
CA THR A 18 -0.74 0.88 -8.80
C THR A 18 -1.70 -0.24 -9.18
N SER A 19 -2.98 -0.13 -8.84
CA SER A 19 -3.99 -1.12 -9.22
C SER A 19 -4.19 -1.20 -10.73
N LEU A 20 -4.28 -0.05 -11.41
CA LEU A 20 -4.35 -0.01 -12.88
C LEU A 20 -3.09 -0.59 -13.51
N TYR A 21 -1.91 -0.30 -12.96
CA TYR A 21 -0.66 -0.89 -13.44
C TYR A 21 -0.68 -2.42 -13.31
N VAL A 22 -1.20 -2.96 -12.20
CA VAL A 22 -1.41 -4.41 -12.03
C VAL A 22 -2.36 -4.96 -13.08
N PHE A 23 -3.52 -4.33 -13.32
CA PHE A 23 -4.48 -4.81 -14.32
C PHE A 23 -3.90 -4.87 -15.73
N PHE A 24 -3.18 -3.83 -16.16
CA PHE A 24 -2.68 -3.74 -17.53
C PHE A 24 -1.33 -4.40 -17.76
N ARG A 25 -0.48 -4.51 -16.74
CA ARG A 25 0.92 -4.95 -16.87
C ARG A 25 1.28 -6.18 -16.04
N ARG A 26 0.28 -6.93 -15.54
CA ARG A 26 0.48 -8.14 -14.72
C ARG A 26 1.55 -9.11 -15.26
N LYS A 27 1.50 -9.44 -16.55
CA LYS A 27 2.42 -10.40 -17.18
C LYS A 27 3.89 -9.95 -17.10
N THR A 28 4.12 -8.64 -17.05
CA THR A 28 5.45 -8.03 -16.88
C THR A 28 5.81 -7.87 -15.41
N LEU A 29 4.82 -7.56 -14.57
CA LEU A 29 4.98 -7.32 -13.13
C LEU A 29 5.38 -8.55 -12.32
N VAL A 30 4.74 -9.70 -12.57
CA VAL A 30 4.99 -10.90 -11.76
C VAL A 30 6.45 -11.37 -11.86
N PRO A 31 7.06 -11.47 -13.05
CA PRO A 31 8.49 -11.77 -13.16
C PRO A 31 9.37 -10.72 -12.46
N LEU A 32 9.06 -9.43 -12.61
CA LEU A 32 9.82 -8.35 -11.98
C LEU A 32 9.81 -8.46 -10.45
N ILE A 33 8.65 -8.71 -9.85
CA ILE A 33 8.52 -8.92 -8.40
C ILE A 33 9.37 -10.12 -7.96
N ASN A 34 9.33 -11.23 -8.70
CA ASN A 34 10.13 -12.41 -8.36
C ASN A 34 11.65 -12.13 -8.43
N THR A 35 12.11 -11.36 -9.41
CA THR A 35 13.51 -10.93 -9.49
C THR A 35 13.88 -10.01 -8.33
N MET A 36 13.01 -9.06 -7.96
CA MET A 36 13.23 -8.16 -6.83
C MET A 36 13.30 -8.89 -5.49
N VAL A 37 12.45 -9.90 -5.30
CA VAL A 37 12.42 -10.72 -4.07
C VAL A 37 13.67 -11.58 -3.95
N ALA A 38 14.24 -12.03 -5.07
CA ALA A 38 15.49 -12.79 -5.08
C ALA A 38 16.74 -11.92 -4.80
N ASP A 39 16.65 -10.60 -5.00
CA ASP A 39 17.73 -9.65 -4.76
C ASP A 39 17.71 -9.16 -3.30
N SER A 40 18.56 -9.75 -2.46
CA SER A 40 18.60 -9.45 -1.02
C SER A 40 18.98 -7.98 -0.70
N PRO A 41 20.02 -7.38 -1.34
CA PRO A 41 20.30 -5.95 -1.18
C PRO A 41 19.12 -5.05 -1.55
N LEU A 42 18.47 -5.30 -2.68
CA LEU A 42 17.31 -4.52 -3.12
C LEU A 42 16.13 -4.68 -2.14
N MET A 43 15.88 -5.90 -1.66
CA MET A 43 14.80 -6.16 -0.72
C MET A 43 15.05 -5.48 0.63
N MET A 44 16.29 -5.45 1.11
CA MET A 44 16.68 -4.70 2.32
C MET A 44 16.48 -3.20 2.13
N PHE A 45 16.90 -2.65 0.99
CA PHE A 45 16.69 -1.24 0.66
C PHE A 45 15.20 -0.88 0.64
N MET A 46 14.37 -1.70 -0.02
CA MET A 46 12.91 -1.52 -0.04
C MET A 46 12.29 -1.61 1.35
N ALA A 47 12.79 -2.50 2.22
CA ALA A 47 12.31 -2.63 3.58
C ALA A 47 12.60 -1.36 4.41
N VAL A 48 13.80 -0.78 4.29
CA VAL A 48 14.16 0.48 4.97
C VAL A 48 13.33 1.65 4.45
N LEU A 49 13.15 1.79 3.14
CA LEU A 49 12.29 2.83 2.57
C LEU A 49 10.84 2.69 3.05
N THR A 50 10.32 1.46 3.05
CA THR A 50 8.95 1.21 3.50
C THR A 50 8.79 1.45 5.02
N LEU A 51 9.84 1.21 5.80
CA LEU A 51 9.86 1.54 7.24
C LEU A 51 9.73 3.05 7.45
N ILE A 52 10.51 3.85 6.73
CA ILE A 52 10.44 5.32 6.79
C ILE A 52 9.03 5.79 6.43
N LEU A 53 8.46 5.29 5.33
CA LEU A 53 7.10 5.65 4.91
C LEU A 53 6.04 5.22 5.93
N GLY A 54 6.15 4.01 6.49
CA GLY A 54 5.23 3.51 7.51
C GLY A 54 5.28 4.36 8.78
N LEU A 55 6.48 4.72 9.25
CA LEU A 55 6.66 5.62 10.39
C LEU A 55 6.07 7.00 10.11
N LEU A 56 6.33 7.58 8.93
CA LEU A 56 5.76 8.87 8.54
C LEU A 56 4.23 8.82 8.55
N LEU A 57 3.62 7.78 7.99
CA LEU A 57 2.16 7.63 7.95
C LEU A 57 1.57 7.47 9.36
N VAL A 58 2.13 6.58 10.19
CA VAL A 58 1.61 6.34 11.54
C VAL A 58 1.78 7.57 12.43
N ILE A 59 2.96 8.21 12.42
CA ILE A 59 3.23 9.38 13.27
C ILE A 59 2.40 10.59 12.81
N SER A 60 2.26 10.82 11.51
CA SER A 60 1.47 11.95 11.00
C SER A 60 -0.04 11.72 11.07
N HIS A 61 -0.50 10.46 11.13
CA HIS A 61 -1.92 10.13 11.09
C HIS A 61 -2.29 8.85 11.86
N ASN A 62 -2.48 8.98 13.18
CA ASN A 62 -2.94 7.90 14.06
C ASN A 62 -4.31 8.23 14.69
N VAL A 63 -5.39 8.15 13.90
CA VAL A 63 -6.74 8.52 14.32
C VAL A 63 -7.67 7.31 14.25
N TRP A 64 -7.97 6.73 15.42
CA TRP A 64 -8.87 5.58 15.57
C TRP A 64 -10.31 6.02 15.84
N VAL A 65 -10.91 6.70 14.85
CA VAL A 65 -12.32 7.09 14.87
C VAL A 65 -13.15 6.10 14.05
N LEU A 66 -14.38 5.79 14.46
CA LEU A 66 -15.32 4.97 13.67
C LEU A 66 -15.89 5.74 12.46
N ALA A 67 -15.01 6.27 11.63
CA ALA A 67 -15.33 7.01 10.41
C ALA A 67 -14.23 6.76 9.35
N TRP A 68 -14.42 7.29 8.15
CA TRP A 68 -13.52 7.06 7.02
C TRP A 68 -12.01 7.35 7.25
N PRO A 69 -11.57 8.29 8.14
CA PRO A 69 -10.15 8.51 8.38
C PRO A 69 -9.41 7.28 8.93
N VAL A 70 -10.12 6.33 9.55
CA VAL A 70 -9.52 5.09 10.08
C VAL A 70 -8.86 4.26 8.98
N VAL A 71 -9.35 4.35 7.74
CA VAL A 71 -8.77 3.66 6.59
C VAL A 71 -7.32 4.10 6.38
N ILE A 72 -7.02 5.40 6.52
CA ILE A 72 -5.66 5.93 6.41
C ILE A 72 -4.77 5.39 7.53
N THR A 73 -5.29 5.36 8.76
CA THR A 73 -4.55 4.83 9.91
C THR A 73 -4.26 3.34 9.75
N VAL A 74 -5.24 2.54 9.30
CA VAL A 74 -5.03 1.12 8.99
C VAL A 74 -3.97 0.94 7.89
N VAL A 75 -4.03 1.71 6.81
CA VAL A 75 -3.01 1.67 5.75
C VAL A 75 -1.62 2.00 6.31
N GLY A 76 -1.49 3.05 7.12
CA GLY A 76 -0.23 3.42 7.76
C GLY A 76 0.36 2.28 8.60
N TRP A 77 -0.47 1.65 9.43
CA TRP A 77 -0.06 0.50 10.23
C TRP A 77 0.30 -0.73 9.39
N LEU A 78 -0.45 -1.03 8.33
CA LEU A 78 -0.13 -2.14 7.41
C LEU A 78 1.22 -1.91 6.71
N VAL A 79 1.50 -0.68 6.26
CA VAL A 79 2.80 -0.31 5.66
C VAL A 79 3.92 -0.51 6.67
N LEU A 80 3.77 0.01 7.90
CA LEU A 80 4.76 -0.15 8.96
C LEU A 80 5.01 -1.63 9.31
N LEU A 81 3.95 -2.40 9.56
CA LEU A 81 4.05 -3.82 9.90
C LEU A 81 4.67 -4.63 8.76
N SER A 82 4.37 -4.31 7.50
CA SER A 82 5.00 -4.98 6.35
C SER A 82 6.52 -4.72 6.27
N ALA A 83 6.97 -3.53 6.66
CA ALA A 83 8.39 -3.20 6.73
C ALA A 83 9.08 -3.95 7.87
N LEU A 84 8.46 -3.98 9.06
CA LEU A 84 8.96 -4.75 10.20
C LEU A 84 9.03 -6.25 9.86
N LEU A 85 8.03 -6.81 9.19
CA LEU A 85 8.06 -8.20 8.73
C LEU A 85 9.26 -8.46 7.81
N ARG A 86 9.52 -7.60 6.82
CA ARG A 86 10.68 -7.76 5.92
C ARG A 86 12.03 -7.64 6.63
N LEU A 87 12.13 -6.79 7.65
CA LEU A 87 13.38 -6.55 8.39
C LEU A 87 13.69 -7.65 9.39
N PHE A 88 12.68 -8.07 10.17
CA PHE A 88 12.87 -9.03 11.27
C PHE A 88 12.60 -10.48 10.86
N PHE A 89 11.83 -10.69 9.79
CA PHE A 89 11.35 -12.00 9.34
C PHE A 89 11.44 -12.13 7.80
N PRO A 90 12.65 -11.99 7.21
CA PRO A 90 12.84 -11.91 5.77
C PRO A 90 12.38 -13.18 5.04
N GLU A 91 12.60 -14.37 5.60
CA GLU A 91 12.16 -15.64 5.00
C GLU A 91 10.63 -15.70 4.87
N GLN A 92 9.92 -15.25 5.91
CA GLN A 92 8.45 -15.20 5.92
C GLN A 92 7.96 -14.17 4.90
N ALA A 93 8.62 -13.02 4.78
CA ALA A 93 8.28 -12.01 3.80
C ALA A 93 8.47 -12.52 2.36
N VAL A 94 9.58 -13.19 2.06
CA VAL A 94 9.87 -13.82 0.75
C VAL A 94 8.82 -14.87 0.41
N ARG A 95 8.50 -15.76 1.36
CA ARG A 95 7.48 -16.79 1.17
C ARG A 95 6.11 -16.19 0.86
N MET A 96 5.74 -15.12 1.56
CA MET A 96 4.48 -14.43 1.31
C MET A 96 4.47 -13.76 -0.07
N ALA A 97 5.56 -13.12 -0.48
CA ALA A 97 5.68 -12.51 -1.80
C ALA A 97 5.54 -13.54 -2.94
N HIS A 98 6.21 -14.70 -2.84
CA HIS A 98 6.07 -15.77 -3.82
C HIS A 98 4.65 -16.35 -3.86
N TRP A 99 4.00 -16.51 -2.69
CA TRP A 99 2.61 -16.95 -2.64
C TRP A 99 1.70 -15.98 -3.39
N TRP A 100 1.85 -14.66 -3.19
CA TRP A 100 1.08 -13.65 -3.92
C TRP A 100 1.34 -13.69 -5.43
N SER A 101 2.60 -13.78 -5.84
CA SER A 101 2.99 -13.87 -7.27
C SER A 101 2.44 -15.11 -7.96
N ALA A 102 2.32 -16.24 -7.26
CA ALA A 102 1.81 -17.49 -7.81
C ALA A 102 0.27 -17.47 -7.99
N HIS A 103 -0.47 -16.72 -7.16
CA HIS A 103 -1.93 -16.68 -7.19
C HIS A 103 -2.45 -15.56 -8.09
N ALA A 104 -2.44 -15.84 -9.39
CA ALA A 104 -2.94 -15.00 -10.47
C ALA A 104 -4.25 -14.24 -10.15
N ASN A 105 -5.27 -14.97 -9.73
CA ASN A 105 -6.60 -14.42 -9.44
C ASN A 105 -6.59 -13.60 -8.14
N GLY A 106 -5.80 -14.04 -7.14
CA GLY A 106 -5.65 -13.31 -5.88
C GLY A 106 -5.06 -11.91 -6.08
N MET A 107 -4.05 -11.79 -6.96
CA MET A 107 -3.44 -10.50 -7.30
C MET A 107 -4.45 -9.53 -7.96
N LEU A 108 -5.31 -10.03 -8.85
CA LEU A 108 -6.34 -9.22 -9.49
C LEU A 108 -7.47 -8.81 -8.53
N VAL A 109 -7.87 -9.72 -7.64
CA VAL A 109 -8.85 -9.41 -6.58
C VAL A 109 -8.30 -8.33 -5.66
N MET A 110 -7.03 -8.42 -5.25
CA MET A 110 -6.42 -7.38 -4.42
C MET A 110 -6.27 -6.06 -5.17
N ALA A 111 -5.89 -6.08 -6.45
CA ALA A 111 -5.87 -4.87 -7.27
C ALA A 111 -7.27 -4.22 -7.37
N LEU A 112 -8.33 -5.02 -7.46
CA LEU A 112 -9.70 -4.49 -7.44
C LEU A 112 -10.05 -3.87 -6.08
N VAL A 113 -9.73 -4.55 -4.98
CA VAL A 113 -9.95 -4.01 -3.62
C VAL A 113 -9.19 -2.71 -3.42
N TYR A 114 -7.93 -2.64 -3.82
CA TYR A 114 -7.11 -1.42 -3.73
C TYR A 114 -7.65 -0.31 -4.63
N LEU A 115 -8.12 -0.63 -5.83
CA LEU A 115 -8.77 0.35 -6.71
C LEU A 115 -10.01 0.95 -6.04
N LEU A 116 -10.88 0.12 -5.45
CA LEU A 116 -12.09 0.58 -4.77
C LEU A 116 -11.79 1.44 -3.53
N ILE A 117 -10.82 1.02 -2.70
CA ILE A 117 -10.36 1.81 -1.55
C ILE A 117 -9.76 3.14 -2.02
N GLY A 118 -8.96 3.10 -3.08
CA GLY A 118 -8.34 4.30 -3.66
C GLY A 118 -9.37 5.31 -4.14
N LEU A 119 -10.35 4.86 -4.94
CA LEU A 119 -11.46 5.70 -5.41
C LEU A 119 -12.30 6.26 -4.26
N PHE A 120 -12.56 5.45 -3.23
CA PHE A 120 -13.26 5.90 -2.03
C PHE A 120 -12.49 7.01 -1.28
N LEU A 121 -11.18 6.86 -1.10
CA LEU A 121 -10.33 7.87 -0.47
C LEU A 121 -10.24 9.15 -1.30
N LEU A 122 -10.12 9.05 -2.63
CA LEU A 122 -10.14 10.21 -3.51
C LEU A 122 -11.47 10.95 -3.44
N TYR A 123 -12.59 10.22 -3.44
CA TYR A 123 -13.90 10.82 -3.25
C TYR A 123 -13.95 11.61 -1.94
N LYS A 124 -13.54 11.02 -0.80
CA LYS A 124 -13.49 11.74 0.49
C LYS A 124 -12.50 12.92 0.49
N GLY A 125 -11.34 12.77 -0.14
CA GLY A 125 -10.29 13.78 -0.18
C GLY A 125 -10.63 15.00 -1.03
N TYR A 126 -11.35 14.85 -2.14
CA TYR A 126 -11.75 15.97 -2.99
C TYR A 126 -13.13 16.53 -2.63
N TYR A 127 -14.10 15.67 -2.26
CA TYR A 127 -15.46 16.13 -1.96
C TYR A 127 -15.50 17.09 -0.76
N TYR A 128 -14.62 16.91 0.24
CA TYR A 128 -14.51 17.81 1.40
C TYR A 128 -14.03 19.22 1.03
N LEU A 129 -13.34 19.39 -0.12
CA LEU A 129 -12.89 20.70 -0.60
C LEU A 129 -14.04 21.53 -1.21
N PHE A 130 -15.15 20.90 -1.62
CA PHE A 130 -16.26 21.57 -2.30
C PHE A 130 -17.36 22.10 -1.35
N ILE A 131 -17.25 21.87 -0.04
CA ILE A 131 -18.30 22.20 0.97
C ILE A 131 -17.84 23.30 1.95
N ILE A 132 -16.66 23.86 1.75
CA ILE A 132 -16.10 24.99 2.52
C ILE A 132 -15.97 26.18 1.58
#